data_AF-A0A285UEJ6-F1
#
_entry.id   AF-A0A285UEJ6-F1
#
_cell.length_a   1.000
_cell.length_b   1.000
_cell.length_c   1.000
_cell.angle_alpha   90.00
_cell.angle_beta   90.00
_cell.angle_gamma   90.00
#
_symmetry.space_group_name_H-M   'P 1'
#
loop_
_entity.id
_entity.type
_entity.pdbx_description
1 polymer ?
#
loop_
_entity_poly.entity_id
_entity_poly.type
_entity_poly.pdbx_seq_one_letter_code
_entity_poly.pdbx_strand_id
1 'polypeptide(L)'
;MAVQYHTHVFEIPTATPDDVAEGTSSEIAVTPESLAPTVETVRTAVQPYPSVADMAGIGIPASTDSLTVDGYQVAGDGGGALYAKVESEPSHAAKFQTADGAWWGLVDTIRIDARWLGVKANGIVDDRVAAQNAIDFASALGGGVVLFPRGTIMLGGVGLSVPSNVTIQGAGKGITIFKRIAGAAMHVISCQTFAENVQILDLTVDGNKQADPQGVMAGYHGIRGAGTKGLTIERVHVKNAIYYGIGLQGIENLEYDVRITDCDIEANGGWSTSSPTSGDGIDIKSANRVWLTRVRSWNNAQKGFDPRAYLLDITDCHAEGNGNAGFHLRGRGDLATNIKGVITVKGGSAVGNGVNGVVVSQDNPLLPLDVSITGFDAIGNTSQGIFINHELISASIVGSLVRDNTGAGVRSIAAEVTFTGNRLMNNGTYGFDGAAQNNRNIVSGNICLG
;
A
#
# COMPACT_ATOMS: atom_id res chain seq x y z
N MET A 1 0.11 -46.26 29.29
CA MET A 1 0.66 -45.61 30.50
C MET A 1 0.17 -44.18 30.50
N ALA A 2 -0.70 -43.83 31.45
CA ALA A 2 -1.35 -42.53 31.54
C ALA A 2 -0.52 -41.60 32.45
N VAL A 3 -0.36 -40.33 32.05
CA VAL A 3 0.34 -39.30 32.82
C VAL A 3 -0.70 -38.54 33.65
N GLN A 4 -0.50 -38.50 34.96
CA GLN A 4 -1.42 -37.94 35.96
C GLN A 4 -0.91 -36.56 36.41
N TYR A 5 -1.70 -35.51 36.20
CA TYR A 5 -1.42 -34.16 36.68
C TYR A 5 -1.91 -34.01 38.13
N HIS A 6 -1.04 -33.54 39.03
CA HIS A 6 -1.40 -33.18 40.41
C HIS A 6 -1.62 -31.66 40.51
N THR A 7 -2.82 -31.26 40.91
CA THR A 7 -3.14 -29.90 41.38
C THR A 7 -3.03 -29.88 42.91
N HIS A 8 -2.41 -28.83 43.45
CA HIS A 8 -2.42 -28.54 44.90
C HIS A 8 -3.28 -27.30 45.14
N VAL A 9 -4.31 -27.46 45.96
CA VAL A 9 -5.16 -26.40 46.51
C VAL A 9 -4.58 -26.05 47.89
N PHE A 10 -4.32 -24.77 48.14
CA PHE A 10 -3.81 -24.28 49.43
C PHE A 10 -4.97 -23.61 50.18
N GLU A 11 -5.38 -24.17 51.31
CA GLU A 11 -6.37 -23.59 52.22
C GLU A 11 -5.67 -22.71 53.28
N ILE A 12 -6.25 -21.56 53.60
CA ILE A 12 -5.79 -20.63 54.65
C ILE A 12 -6.73 -20.74 55.86
N PRO A 13 -6.26 -21.11 57.06
CA PRO A 13 -7.08 -21.07 58.27
C PRO A 13 -7.12 -19.66 58.90
N THR A 14 -8.31 -19.24 59.29
CA THR A 14 -8.63 -17.99 60.01
C THR A 14 -8.27 -18.06 61.50
N ALA A 15 -7.73 -16.97 62.06
CA ALA A 15 -7.44 -16.82 63.48
C ALA A 15 -8.68 -16.35 64.29
N THR A 16 -8.83 -16.89 65.50
CA THR A 16 -9.79 -16.44 66.53
C THR A 16 -9.07 -15.68 67.66
N PRO A 17 -9.75 -14.74 68.35
CA PRO A 17 -9.16 -13.90 69.39
C PRO A 17 -9.25 -14.56 70.78
N ASP A 18 -8.21 -14.38 71.60
CA ASP A 18 -8.25 -14.13 73.05
C ASP A 18 -6.90 -14.54 73.69
N ASP A 19 -6.16 -13.55 74.20
CA ASP A 19 -5.79 -13.45 75.63
C ASP A 19 -4.70 -12.41 75.88
N VAL A 20 -5.04 -11.48 76.77
CA VAL A 20 -4.23 -10.37 77.29
C VAL A 20 -3.63 -10.81 78.63
N ALA A 21 -2.33 -10.59 78.87
CA ALA A 21 -1.80 -10.39 80.24
C ALA A 21 -0.40 -9.76 80.25
N GLU A 22 -0.20 -8.93 81.27
CA GLU A 22 0.84 -7.92 81.50
C GLU A 22 2.22 -8.45 81.93
N GLY A 23 3.24 -7.60 81.75
CA GLY A 23 4.55 -7.72 82.42
C GLY A 23 5.35 -6.40 82.34
N THR A 24 5.70 -5.86 83.50
CA THR A 24 6.09 -4.47 83.77
C THR A 24 7.60 -4.14 83.65
N SER A 25 7.86 -2.88 83.25
CA SER A 25 8.94 -1.94 83.64
C SER A 25 10.43 -2.25 83.40
N SER A 26 11.08 -1.40 82.61
CA SER A 26 12.00 -0.37 83.18
C SER A 26 12.27 0.74 82.16
N GLU A 27 12.01 1.98 82.57
CA GLU A 27 12.32 3.20 81.83
C GLU A 27 13.83 3.50 81.94
N ILE A 28 14.48 3.72 80.80
CA ILE A 28 15.69 4.55 80.73
C ILE A 28 15.29 5.81 79.96
N ALA A 29 15.11 6.90 80.70
CA ALA A 29 14.92 8.22 80.13
C ALA A 29 16.24 8.73 79.52
N VAL A 30 16.24 9.00 78.21
CA VAL A 30 17.24 9.85 77.55
C VAL A 30 16.49 11.00 76.89
N THR A 31 16.77 12.22 77.37
CA THR A 31 16.23 13.49 76.86
C THR A 31 16.85 13.89 75.51
N PRO A 32 16.17 14.78 74.76
CA PRO A 32 16.24 14.86 73.31
C PRO A 32 17.32 15.83 72.85
N GLU A 33 18.10 15.43 71.84
CA GLU A 33 18.71 16.26 70.79
C GLU A 33 19.95 15.56 70.26
N SER A 34 19.83 14.97 69.07
CA SER A 34 20.77 15.17 67.95
C SER A 34 20.63 14.07 66.91
N LEU A 35 20.34 14.51 65.69
CA LEU A 35 20.71 13.86 64.42
C LEU A 35 19.95 12.58 64.03
N ALA A 36 18.76 12.78 63.48
CA ALA A 36 18.39 12.06 62.26
C ALA A 36 17.80 13.09 61.30
N PRO A 37 18.42 13.37 60.13
CA PRO A 37 17.67 14.03 59.09
C PRO A 37 16.55 13.06 58.73
N THR A 38 15.30 13.49 58.87
CA THR A 38 14.21 12.88 58.12
C THR A 38 14.65 12.94 56.67
N VAL A 39 15.11 11.81 56.13
CA VAL A 39 15.07 11.58 54.70
C VAL A 39 13.58 11.50 54.39
N GLU A 40 12.95 12.67 54.30
CA GLU A 40 11.79 12.85 53.46
C GLU A 40 12.28 12.33 52.12
N THR A 41 11.87 11.11 51.80
CA THR A 41 12.15 10.55 50.49
C THR A 41 11.40 11.50 49.58
N VAL A 42 12.13 12.45 48.99
CA VAL A 42 11.71 13.16 47.80
C VAL A 42 11.63 12.05 46.74
N ARG A 43 10.55 11.27 46.80
CA ARG A 43 9.91 10.78 45.61
C ARG A 43 9.37 12.07 45.03
N THR A 44 10.20 12.78 44.27
CA THR A 44 9.70 13.67 43.24
C THR A 44 8.76 12.77 42.47
N ALA A 45 7.46 12.92 42.70
CA ALA A 45 6.47 12.30 41.84
C ALA A 45 6.87 12.80 40.46
N VAL A 46 7.40 11.90 39.63
CA VAL A 46 7.55 12.17 38.20
C VAL A 46 6.16 12.63 37.81
N GLN A 47 6.00 13.93 37.53
CA GLN A 47 4.71 14.48 37.15
C GLN A 47 4.28 13.67 35.92
N PRO A 48 3.24 12.84 36.03
CA PRO A 48 2.81 12.05 34.90
C PRO A 48 2.30 13.04 33.85
N TYR A 49 2.78 12.91 32.62
CA TYR A 49 2.30 13.66 31.47
C TYR A 49 1.40 12.72 30.67
N PRO A 50 0.12 12.57 31.06
CA PRO A 50 -0.73 11.47 30.60
C PRO A 50 -0.98 11.49 29.10
N SER A 51 -1.24 12.67 28.51
CA SER A 51 -1.48 12.79 27.09
C SER A 51 -1.17 14.18 26.55
N VAL A 52 -0.92 14.28 25.24
CA VAL A 52 -0.73 15.56 24.55
C VAL A 52 -1.96 16.46 24.73
N ALA A 53 -3.16 15.87 24.72
CA ALA A 53 -4.42 16.57 24.94
C ALA A 53 -4.50 17.23 26.35
N ASP A 54 -3.80 16.70 27.35
CA ASP A 54 -3.80 17.24 28.71
C ASP A 54 -2.73 18.32 28.93
N MET A 55 -1.70 18.39 28.07
CA MET A 55 -0.51 19.24 28.28
C MET A 55 -0.81 20.73 28.31
N ALA A 56 -1.85 21.19 27.61
CA ALA A 56 -2.21 22.62 27.57
C ALA A 56 -2.56 23.21 28.95
N GLY A 57 -3.00 22.37 29.90
CA GLY A 57 -3.32 22.77 31.27
C GLY A 57 -2.18 22.59 32.27
N ILE A 58 -1.04 22.03 31.85
CA ILE A 58 0.05 21.64 32.74
C ILE A 58 1.15 22.71 32.70
N GLY A 59 1.59 23.19 33.87
CA GLY A 59 2.78 24.02 34.00
C GLY A 59 4.03 23.16 34.16
N ILE A 60 5.04 23.39 33.33
CA ILE A 60 6.30 22.64 33.36
C ILE A 60 7.40 23.52 33.97
N PRO A 61 8.29 22.97 34.83
CA PRO A 61 9.44 23.74 35.31
C PRO A 61 10.27 24.33 34.18
N ALA A 62 10.69 25.60 34.34
CA ALA A 62 11.42 26.32 33.30
C ALA A 62 12.73 25.62 32.88
N SER A 63 13.36 24.88 33.80
CA SER A 63 14.60 24.11 33.56
C SER A 63 14.40 22.79 32.82
N THR A 64 13.17 22.41 32.48
CA THR A 64 12.90 21.20 31.71
C THR A 64 13.13 21.48 30.22
N ASP A 65 14.08 20.77 29.61
CA ASP A 65 14.41 20.89 28.18
C ASP A 65 13.76 19.79 27.33
N SER A 66 13.32 18.69 27.94
CA SER A 66 12.58 17.62 27.28
C SER A 66 11.63 16.91 28.24
N LEU A 67 10.57 16.32 27.69
CA LEU A 67 9.61 15.53 28.46
C LEU A 67 9.04 14.39 27.62
N THR A 68 8.66 13.30 28.28
CA THR A 68 7.93 12.18 27.66
C THR A 68 6.46 12.28 28.02
N VAL A 69 5.59 12.18 27.02
CA VAL A 69 4.14 12.09 27.21
C VAL A 69 3.71 10.63 26.99
N ASP A 70 2.77 10.13 27.81
CA ASP A 70 2.37 8.71 27.80
C ASP A 70 1.34 8.35 26.71
N GLY A 71 0.76 9.35 26.04
CA GLY A 71 -0.26 9.19 25.01
C GLY A 71 -0.50 10.45 24.19
N TYR A 72 -1.32 10.35 23.13
CA TYR A 72 -1.74 11.52 22.37
C TYR A 72 -3.06 12.10 22.90
N GLN A 73 -4.11 11.28 22.93
CA GLN A 73 -5.44 11.67 23.41
C GLN A 73 -5.68 11.23 24.86
N VAL A 74 -5.16 10.06 25.22
CA VAL A 74 -5.24 9.48 26.57
C VAL A 74 -3.99 8.65 26.82
N ALA A 75 -3.58 8.52 28.09
CA ALA A 75 -2.44 7.68 28.45
C ALA A 75 -2.60 6.24 27.93
N GLY A 76 -1.55 5.72 27.29
CA GLY A 76 -1.51 4.33 26.81
C GLY A 76 -2.20 4.08 25.46
N ASP A 77 -2.65 5.10 24.74
CA ASP A 77 -3.17 4.96 23.36
C ASP A 77 -2.09 4.63 22.32
N GLY A 78 -0.83 4.55 22.75
CA GLY A 78 0.34 4.31 21.89
C GLY A 78 0.84 5.57 21.17
N GLY A 79 0.22 6.73 21.42
CA GLY A 79 0.63 8.04 20.93
C GLY A 79 1.66 8.74 21.82
N GLY A 80 2.16 8.08 22.86
CA GLY A 80 3.20 8.62 23.73
C GLY A 80 4.53 8.78 23.00
N ALA A 81 5.24 9.87 23.28
CA ALA A 81 6.50 10.23 22.63
C ALA A 81 7.34 11.21 23.45
N LEU A 82 8.60 11.37 23.04
CA LEU A 82 9.54 12.36 23.59
C LEU A 82 9.38 13.70 22.84
N TYR A 83 9.30 14.79 23.60
CA TYR A 83 9.24 16.15 23.10
C TYR A 83 10.38 16.99 23.66
N ALA A 84 10.92 17.90 22.85
CA ALA A 84 11.91 18.89 23.26
C ALA A 84 11.28 20.28 23.33
N LYS A 85 11.72 21.10 24.30
CA LYS A 85 11.33 22.50 24.38
C LYS A 85 11.93 23.25 23.19
N VAL A 86 11.14 24.13 22.57
CA VAL A 86 11.56 24.96 21.43
C VAL A 86 11.27 26.43 21.72
N GLU A 87 12.08 27.31 21.14
CA GLU A 87 12.00 28.76 21.39
C GLU A 87 10.74 29.42 20.81
N SER A 88 10.17 28.82 19.76
CA SER A 88 9.00 29.33 19.06
C SER A 88 8.13 28.18 18.53
N GLU A 89 6.89 28.51 18.19
CA GLU A 89 5.93 27.54 17.66
C GLU A 89 6.46 26.85 16.39
N PRO A 90 6.59 25.52 16.35
CA PRO A 90 6.96 24.80 15.13
C PRO A 90 5.91 24.96 14.03
N SER A 91 6.29 24.90 12.76
CA SER A 91 5.32 25.02 11.64
C SER A 91 4.45 23.77 11.42
N HIS A 92 4.90 22.61 11.91
CA HIS A 92 4.22 21.33 11.74
C HIS A 92 3.26 21.00 12.90
N ALA A 93 2.39 20.01 12.70
CA ALA A 93 1.39 19.60 13.69
C ALA A 93 1.93 18.78 14.88
N ALA A 94 3.15 18.22 14.79
CA ALA A 94 3.78 17.43 15.85
C ALA A 94 4.31 18.31 17.00
N LYS A 95 3.43 19.09 17.64
CA LYS A 95 3.75 20.09 18.66
C LYS A 95 2.61 20.25 19.67
N PHE A 96 2.90 20.85 20.81
CA PHE A 96 1.90 21.43 21.71
C PHE A 96 2.50 22.57 22.54
N GLN A 97 1.64 23.36 23.19
CA GLN A 97 2.04 24.40 24.13
C GLN A 97 1.54 24.04 25.53
N THR A 98 2.34 24.29 26.55
CA THR A 98 1.98 24.10 27.97
C THR A 98 1.47 25.41 28.59
N ALA A 99 0.89 25.34 29.79
CA ALA A 99 0.22 26.49 30.43
C ALA A 99 1.16 27.66 30.77
N ASP A 100 2.46 27.38 30.88
CA ASP A 100 3.54 28.37 31.03
C ASP A 100 3.92 29.07 29.72
N GLY A 101 3.28 28.71 28.61
CA GLY A 101 3.53 29.27 27.28
C GLY A 101 4.70 28.63 26.54
N ALA A 102 5.38 27.64 27.13
CA ALA A 102 6.48 26.95 26.46
C ALA A 102 5.96 26.07 25.30
N TRP A 103 6.68 26.11 24.19
CA TRP A 103 6.41 25.26 23.03
C TRP A 103 7.24 23.99 23.09
N TRP A 104 6.62 22.88 22.70
CA TRP A 104 7.23 21.55 22.67
C TRP A 104 7.06 20.95 21.28
N GLY A 105 8.17 20.58 20.66
CA GLY A 105 8.21 19.88 19.38
C GLY A 105 8.52 18.40 19.59
N LEU A 106 7.84 17.53 18.85
CA LEU A 106 8.16 16.11 18.81
C LEU A 106 9.63 15.96 18.39
N VAL A 107 10.40 15.13 19.10
CA VAL A 107 11.82 14.95 18.77
C VAL A 107 11.97 14.26 17.42
N ASP A 108 12.78 14.85 16.55
CA ASP A 108 13.03 14.39 15.19
C ASP A 108 13.47 12.93 15.14
N THR A 109 12.82 12.16 14.28
CA THR A 109 13.15 10.75 14.01
C THR A 109 12.83 10.41 12.56
N ILE A 110 13.67 9.56 11.96
CA ILE A 110 13.45 9.03 10.61
C ILE A 110 12.27 8.05 10.53
N ARG A 111 11.75 7.59 11.68
CA ARG A 111 10.59 6.71 11.80
C ARG A 111 9.57 7.37 12.72
N ILE A 112 8.44 7.76 12.14
CA ILE A 112 7.35 8.47 12.79
C ILE A 112 6.20 7.49 12.99
N ASP A 113 5.80 7.24 14.23
CA ASP A 113 4.57 6.51 14.49
C ASP A 113 3.38 7.45 14.33
N ALA A 114 2.44 7.12 13.45
CA ALA A 114 1.29 7.98 13.16
C ALA A 114 0.39 8.19 14.40
N ARG A 115 0.47 7.31 15.41
CA ARG A 115 -0.25 7.49 16.69
C ARG A 115 0.24 8.69 17.47
N TRP A 116 1.51 9.10 17.31
CA TRP A 116 2.05 10.32 17.93
C TRP A 116 1.38 11.61 17.44
N LEU A 117 0.60 11.52 16.35
CA LEU A 117 -0.19 12.61 15.80
C LEU A 117 -1.70 12.32 15.84
N GLY A 118 -2.10 11.32 16.63
CA GLY A 118 -3.51 11.05 16.95
C GLY A 118 -4.24 10.08 16.04
N VAL A 119 -3.54 9.33 15.18
CA VAL A 119 -4.18 8.25 14.40
C VAL A 119 -4.68 7.16 15.34
N LYS A 120 -5.97 6.86 15.29
CA LYS A 120 -6.64 5.86 16.16
C LYS A 120 -6.74 4.50 15.49
N ALA A 121 -6.97 4.46 14.17
CA ALA A 121 -7.13 3.24 13.39
C ALA A 121 -8.22 2.29 13.92
N ASN A 122 -9.29 2.82 14.50
CA ASN A 122 -10.34 2.03 15.14
C ASN A 122 -11.52 1.69 14.21
N GLY A 123 -11.47 2.10 12.95
CA GLY A 123 -12.53 1.88 11.97
C GLY A 123 -13.80 2.72 12.16
N ILE A 124 -13.77 3.68 13.09
CA ILE A 124 -14.94 4.51 13.46
C ILE A 124 -14.64 5.99 13.26
N VAL A 125 -13.52 6.47 13.81
CA VAL A 125 -13.13 7.88 13.77
C VAL A 125 -12.47 8.19 12.44
N ASP A 126 -12.80 9.34 11.84
CA ASP A 126 -12.07 9.86 10.69
C ASP A 126 -10.64 10.24 11.11
N ASP A 127 -9.69 9.43 10.68
CA ASP A 127 -8.26 9.56 10.98
C ASP A 127 -7.53 10.43 9.94
N ARG A 128 -8.21 10.92 8.89
CA ARG A 128 -7.57 11.58 7.75
C ARG A 128 -6.65 12.74 8.15
N VAL A 129 -7.10 13.61 9.05
CA VAL A 129 -6.30 14.77 9.50
C VAL A 129 -5.04 14.30 10.22
N ALA A 130 -5.18 13.38 11.19
CA ALA A 130 -4.06 12.86 11.96
C ALA A 130 -3.05 12.11 11.08
N ALA A 131 -3.55 11.30 10.14
CA ALA A 131 -2.73 10.58 9.17
C ALA A 131 -1.96 11.52 8.24
N GLN A 132 -2.62 12.57 7.74
CA GLN A 132 -1.96 13.58 6.90
C GLN A 132 -0.92 14.37 7.69
N ASN A 133 -1.22 14.75 8.94
CA ASN A 133 -0.27 15.45 9.80
C ASN A 133 1.02 14.64 10.00
N ALA A 134 0.93 13.31 10.13
CA ALA A 134 2.10 12.44 10.27
C ALA A 134 2.96 12.41 9.00
N ILE A 135 2.31 12.40 7.83
CA ILE A 135 2.95 12.49 6.52
C ILE A 135 3.62 13.86 6.33
N ASP A 136 2.93 14.94 6.67
CA ASP A 136 3.42 16.30 6.55
C ASP A 136 4.60 16.54 7.50
N PHE A 137 4.57 15.95 8.70
CA PHE A 137 5.70 16.00 9.63
C PHE A 137 6.93 15.29 9.06
N ALA A 138 6.79 14.09 8.50
CA ALA A 138 7.90 13.41 7.82
C ALA A 138 8.47 14.28 6.68
N SER A 139 7.60 14.91 5.90
CA SER A 139 8.01 15.83 4.83
C SER A 139 8.76 17.05 5.36
N ALA A 140 8.33 17.62 6.49
CA ALA A 140 8.98 18.77 7.11
C ALA A 140 10.41 18.45 7.57
N LEU A 141 10.69 17.18 7.91
CA LEU A 141 12.03 16.67 8.21
C LEU A 141 12.86 16.33 6.95
N GLY A 142 12.33 16.58 5.75
CA GLY A 142 12.97 16.28 4.47
C GLY A 142 12.69 14.87 3.94
N GLY A 143 11.84 14.11 4.61
CA GLY A 143 11.47 12.72 4.28
C GLY A 143 11.54 11.81 5.49
N GLY A 144 11.16 10.54 5.31
CA GLY A 144 11.17 9.55 6.38
C GLY A 144 10.11 8.47 6.21
N VAL A 145 10.04 7.59 7.20
CA VAL A 145 9.05 6.51 7.24
C VAL A 145 7.96 6.85 8.23
N VAL A 146 6.71 6.90 7.77
CA VAL A 146 5.53 7.00 8.62
C VAL A 146 4.95 5.60 8.82
N LEU A 147 5.03 5.12 10.05
CA LEU A 147 4.51 3.84 10.50
C LEU A 147 3.05 4.01 10.90
N PHE A 148 2.18 3.25 10.25
CA PHE A 148 0.76 3.21 10.55
C PHE A 148 0.43 1.96 11.35
N PRO A 149 -0.36 2.10 12.44
CA PRO A 149 -0.64 0.98 13.33
C PRO A 149 -1.53 -0.06 12.65
N ARG A 150 -1.67 -1.22 13.32
CA ARG A 150 -2.74 -2.17 13.01
C ARG A 150 -4.10 -1.50 13.20
N GLY A 151 -5.08 -1.89 12.39
CA GLY A 151 -6.44 -1.39 12.45
C GLY A 151 -6.90 -0.75 11.15
N THR A 152 -8.08 -0.12 11.20
CA THR A 152 -8.69 0.55 10.05
C THR A 152 -8.65 2.06 10.25
N ILE A 153 -7.87 2.73 9.42
CA ILE A 153 -7.70 4.17 9.36
C ILE A 153 -8.77 4.69 8.40
N MET A 154 -9.81 5.31 8.95
CA MET A 154 -10.91 5.84 8.13
C MET A 154 -10.51 7.18 7.53
N LEU A 155 -10.74 7.36 6.23
CA LEU A 155 -10.37 8.55 5.49
C LEU A 155 -11.60 9.25 4.93
N GLY A 156 -12.01 10.36 5.56
CA GLY A 156 -13.03 11.26 5.03
C GLY A 156 -12.48 12.26 4.01
N GLY A 157 -13.28 13.25 3.64
CA GLY A 157 -12.81 14.44 2.91
C GLY A 157 -12.14 14.16 1.55
N VAL A 158 -10.80 14.20 1.49
CA VAL A 158 -10.00 14.22 0.25
C VAL A 158 -8.84 13.20 0.20
N GLY A 159 -8.89 12.13 1.00
CA GLY A 159 -7.82 11.12 1.07
C GLY A 159 -6.49 11.67 1.60
N LEU A 160 -5.39 10.96 1.30
CA LEU A 160 -4.02 11.32 1.71
C LEU A 160 -3.17 11.83 0.54
N SER A 161 -2.34 12.84 0.81
CA SER A 161 -1.39 13.45 -0.12
C SER A 161 0.03 13.14 0.33
N VAL A 162 0.80 12.41 -0.48
CA VAL A 162 2.14 11.91 -0.13
C VAL A 162 3.22 12.71 -0.86
N PRO A 163 4.03 13.51 -0.16
CA PRO A 163 5.12 14.28 -0.75
C PRO A 163 6.35 13.40 -1.05
N SER A 164 7.34 13.99 -1.70
CA SER A 164 8.62 13.32 -2.01
C SER A 164 9.32 12.80 -0.74
N ASN A 165 10.11 11.74 -0.91
CA ASN A 165 10.97 11.13 0.11
C ASN A 165 10.21 10.56 1.33
N VAL A 166 8.89 10.39 1.24
CA VAL A 166 8.07 9.79 2.29
C VAL A 166 7.76 8.33 1.96
N THR A 167 7.97 7.48 2.95
CA THR A 167 7.50 6.09 2.97
C THR A 167 6.29 5.98 3.88
N ILE A 168 5.18 5.47 3.35
CA ILE A 168 4.02 5.04 4.14
C ILE A 168 4.16 3.53 4.36
N GLN A 169 4.23 3.09 5.61
CA GLN A 169 4.38 1.68 5.94
C GLN A 169 3.35 1.24 6.99
N GLY A 170 2.59 0.20 6.67
CA GLY A 170 1.72 -0.46 7.64
C GLY A 170 2.37 -1.68 8.30
N ALA A 171 1.58 -2.43 9.07
CA ALA A 171 1.98 -3.66 9.73
C ALA A 171 1.73 -4.94 8.89
N GLY A 172 1.21 -4.81 7.67
CA GLY A 172 0.95 -5.90 6.72
C GLY A 172 -0.41 -5.77 6.00
N LYS A 173 -0.56 -6.49 4.87
CA LYS A 173 -1.85 -6.62 4.16
C LYS A 173 -2.92 -7.18 5.10
N GLY A 174 -4.09 -6.55 5.12
CA GLY A 174 -5.21 -6.92 6.01
C GLY A 174 -5.00 -6.57 7.48
N ILE A 175 -3.84 -6.02 7.86
CA ILE A 175 -3.51 -5.63 9.23
C ILE A 175 -3.64 -4.10 9.40
N THR A 176 -3.00 -3.33 8.52
CA THR A 176 -3.19 -1.88 8.43
C THR A 176 -4.04 -1.57 7.21
N ILE A 177 -5.19 -0.93 7.40
CA ILE A 177 -6.17 -0.69 6.34
C ILE A 177 -6.48 0.79 6.25
N PHE A 178 -6.15 1.44 5.14
CA PHE A 178 -6.69 2.75 4.80
C PHE A 178 -8.02 2.55 4.08
N LYS A 179 -9.12 3.06 4.67
CA LYS A 179 -10.46 2.85 4.14
C LYS A 179 -11.19 4.17 3.91
N ARG A 180 -11.70 4.37 2.70
CA ARG A 180 -12.50 5.55 2.36
C ARG A 180 -13.83 5.56 3.12
N ILE A 181 -14.20 6.71 3.71
CA ILE A 181 -15.55 6.94 4.25
C ILE A 181 -16.53 7.21 3.09
N ALA A 182 -17.79 6.78 3.23
CA ALA A 182 -18.84 7.06 2.25
C ALA A 182 -18.91 8.56 1.93
N GLY A 183 -19.02 8.92 0.65
CA GLY A 183 -19.08 10.30 0.17
C GLY A 183 -17.76 11.07 0.19
N ALA A 184 -16.64 10.50 0.68
CA ALA A 184 -15.35 11.18 0.63
C ALA A 184 -14.89 11.38 -0.82
N ALA A 185 -14.39 12.56 -1.18
CA ALA A 185 -13.85 12.83 -2.51
C ALA A 185 -12.39 12.32 -2.65
N MET A 186 -11.90 12.32 -3.88
CA MET A 186 -10.50 12.03 -4.26
C MET A 186 -10.05 10.58 -4.00
N HIS A 187 -8.80 10.31 -4.37
CA HIS A 187 -8.13 9.01 -4.25
C HIS A 187 -7.86 8.68 -2.77
N VAL A 188 -7.73 7.39 -2.43
CA VAL A 188 -7.44 7.00 -1.04
C VAL A 188 -6.03 7.46 -0.65
N ILE A 189 -5.04 7.15 -1.49
CA ILE A 189 -3.67 7.64 -1.39
C ILE A 189 -3.28 8.27 -2.73
N SER A 190 -2.83 9.52 -2.70
CA SER A 190 -2.29 10.22 -3.87
C SER A 190 -0.87 10.66 -3.59
N CYS A 191 0.09 10.19 -4.38
CA CYS A 191 1.38 10.87 -4.49
C CYS A 191 1.13 12.30 -5.00
N GLN A 192 1.82 13.28 -4.43
CA GLN A 192 1.81 14.64 -4.96
C GLN A 192 2.32 14.63 -6.41
N THR A 193 1.82 15.56 -7.22
CA THR A 193 2.28 15.71 -8.60
C THR A 193 3.80 15.93 -8.60
N PHE A 194 4.52 15.16 -9.42
CA PHE A 194 5.98 15.15 -9.48
C PHE A 194 6.70 14.71 -8.21
N ALA A 195 6.02 14.04 -7.27
CA ALA A 195 6.69 13.46 -6.12
C ALA A 195 7.78 12.46 -6.54
N GLU A 196 8.88 12.45 -5.80
CA GLU A 196 10.02 11.57 -6.03
C GLU A 196 10.28 10.69 -4.80
N ASN A 197 10.76 9.46 -5.02
CA ASN A 197 11.18 8.55 -3.96
C ASN A 197 10.08 8.23 -2.94
N VAL A 198 8.85 8.02 -3.42
CA VAL A 198 7.71 7.62 -2.59
C VAL A 198 7.64 6.10 -2.48
N GLN A 199 7.41 5.60 -1.27
CA GLN A 199 7.21 4.18 -1.03
C GLN A 199 5.89 3.93 -0.27
N ILE A 200 5.15 2.90 -0.68
CA ILE A 200 3.90 2.47 -0.02
C ILE A 200 4.03 0.97 0.26
N LEU A 201 4.11 0.62 1.54
CA LEU A 201 4.54 -0.70 1.99
C LEU A 201 3.55 -1.32 2.99
N ASP A 202 3.37 -2.64 2.92
CA ASP A 202 2.82 -3.44 4.02
C ASP A 202 1.44 -3.00 4.53
N LEU A 203 0.48 -2.77 3.63
CA LEU A 203 -0.84 -2.24 4.01
C LEU A 203 -1.95 -2.66 3.04
N THR A 204 -3.18 -2.30 3.38
CA THR A 204 -4.34 -2.40 2.51
C THR A 204 -4.92 -1.02 2.23
N VAL A 205 -5.30 -0.80 0.97
CA VAL A 205 -6.04 0.36 0.50
C VAL A 205 -7.42 -0.12 0.07
N ASP A 206 -8.46 0.30 0.78
CA ASP A 206 -9.86 -0.05 0.53
C ASP A 206 -10.63 1.20 0.09
N GLY A 207 -10.96 1.27 -1.19
CA GLY A 207 -11.74 2.39 -1.74
C GLY A 207 -13.21 2.39 -1.32
N ASN A 208 -13.67 1.30 -0.68
CA ASN A 208 -15.00 1.17 -0.09
C ASN A 208 -16.14 1.53 -1.05
N LYS A 209 -15.99 1.22 -2.35
CA LYS A 209 -16.92 1.66 -3.40
C LYS A 209 -18.38 1.39 -3.09
N GLN A 210 -18.69 0.23 -2.48
CA GLN A 210 -20.04 -0.21 -2.17
C GLN A 210 -20.75 0.64 -1.12
N ALA A 211 -20.03 1.48 -0.38
CA ALA A 211 -20.62 2.44 0.55
C ALA A 211 -21.27 3.64 -0.16
N ASP A 212 -21.02 3.78 -1.47
CA ASP A 212 -21.57 4.83 -2.32
C ASP A 212 -22.46 4.23 -3.41
N PRO A 213 -23.52 4.95 -3.83
CA PRO A 213 -24.31 4.52 -4.98
C PRO A 213 -23.44 4.46 -6.24
N GLN A 214 -23.64 3.41 -7.03
CA GLN A 214 -22.93 3.21 -8.29
C GLN A 214 -23.17 4.39 -9.24
N GLY A 215 -22.11 4.91 -9.86
CA GLY A 215 -22.22 5.97 -10.88
C GLY A 215 -22.35 7.39 -10.32
N VAL A 216 -22.19 7.61 -9.02
CA VAL A 216 -22.29 8.95 -8.39
C VAL A 216 -20.93 9.58 -8.10
N MET A 217 -19.90 8.77 -7.85
CA MET A 217 -18.56 9.26 -7.50
C MET A 217 -17.71 9.46 -8.76
N ALA A 218 -16.80 10.45 -8.77
CA ALA A 218 -15.86 10.62 -9.88
C ALA A 218 -14.81 9.47 -9.95
N GLY A 219 -13.89 9.53 -10.91
CA GLY A 219 -12.86 8.51 -11.14
C GLY A 219 -11.78 8.43 -10.05
N TYR A 220 -12.14 8.06 -8.82
CA TYR A 220 -11.22 7.98 -7.68
C TYR A 220 -10.52 6.61 -7.62
N HIS A 221 -9.21 6.65 -7.41
CA HIS A 221 -8.36 5.45 -7.43
C HIS A 221 -8.03 5.02 -6.00
N GLY A 222 -7.61 3.76 -5.81
CA GLY A 222 -7.01 3.34 -4.56
C GLY A 222 -5.70 4.10 -4.33
N ILE A 223 -4.73 3.90 -5.22
CA ILE A 223 -3.45 4.61 -5.22
C ILE A 223 -3.32 5.41 -6.51
N ARG A 224 -2.92 6.67 -6.40
CA ARG A 224 -2.71 7.57 -7.53
C ARG A 224 -1.30 8.12 -7.57
N GLY A 225 -0.70 8.14 -8.76
CA GLY A 225 0.50 8.91 -9.08
C GLY A 225 0.28 9.82 -10.28
N ALA A 226 1.09 10.87 -10.39
CA ALA A 226 1.03 11.85 -11.49
C ALA A 226 2.42 12.45 -11.72
N GLY A 227 3.12 11.98 -12.76
CA GLY A 227 4.52 12.34 -13.03
C GLY A 227 5.49 11.91 -11.92
N THR A 228 5.15 10.85 -11.17
CA THR A 228 5.91 10.39 -10.01
C THR A 228 7.19 9.66 -10.44
N LYS A 229 8.31 9.89 -9.74
CA LYS A 229 9.59 9.22 -10.03
C LYS A 229 10.08 8.36 -8.86
N GLY A 230 10.58 7.17 -9.14
CA GLY A 230 11.08 6.26 -8.09
C GLY A 230 9.96 5.79 -7.16
N LEU A 231 8.78 5.51 -7.71
CA LEU A 231 7.63 5.01 -6.95
C LEU A 231 7.80 3.50 -6.67
N THR A 232 7.73 3.11 -5.41
CA THR A 232 7.72 1.71 -4.98
C THR A 232 6.43 1.38 -4.25
N ILE A 233 5.71 0.35 -4.69
CA ILE A 233 4.53 -0.20 -4.03
C ILE A 233 4.82 -1.68 -3.77
N GLU A 234 4.89 -2.07 -2.50
CA GLU A 234 5.35 -3.41 -2.15
C GLU A 234 4.54 -4.03 -1.02
N ARG A 235 4.12 -5.29 -1.20
CA ARG A 235 3.30 -6.03 -0.22
C ARG A 235 2.03 -5.25 0.16
N VAL A 236 1.39 -4.66 -0.85
CA VAL A 236 0.13 -3.89 -0.69
C VAL A 236 -1.05 -4.65 -1.27
N HIS A 237 -2.20 -4.57 -0.61
CA HIS A 237 -3.48 -5.02 -1.13
C HIS A 237 -4.36 -3.81 -1.48
N VAL A 238 -4.74 -3.63 -2.75
CA VAL A 238 -5.64 -2.57 -3.19
C VAL A 238 -6.97 -3.16 -3.62
N LYS A 239 -8.08 -2.70 -3.02
CA LYS A 239 -9.40 -3.23 -3.31
C LYS A 239 -10.50 -2.19 -3.31
N ASN A 240 -11.61 -2.53 -3.95
CA ASN A 240 -12.86 -1.77 -3.94
C ASN A 240 -12.67 -0.28 -4.29
N ALA A 241 -11.67 0.07 -5.10
CA ALA A 241 -11.56 1.43 -5.62
C ALA A 241 -12.77 1.74 -6.51
N ILE A 242 -13.22 2.99 -6.46
CA ILE A 242 -14.32 3.49 -7.31
C ILE A 242 -13.98 3.33 -8.80
N TYR A 243 -12.72 3.55 -9.15
CA TYR A 243 -12.17 3.49 -10.50
C TYR A 243 -10.96 2.55 -10.53
N TYR A 244 -9.75 3.02 -10.86
CA TYR A 244 -8.57 2.15 -10.86
C TYR A 244 -8.14 1.72 -9.46
N GLY A 245 -7.64 0.49 -9.32
CA GLY A 245 -6.93 0.09 -8.11
C GLY A 245 -5.68 0.96 -7.94
N ILE A 246 -4.73 0.82 -8.86
CA ILE A 246 -3.54 1.68 -8.96
C ILE A 246 -3.63 2.44 -10.29
N GLY A 247 -3.81 3.75 -10.21
CA GLY A 247 -3.89 4.64 -11.38
C GLY A 247 -2.73 5.64 -11.39
N LEU A 248 -1.74 5.43 -12.24
CA LEU A 248 -0.69 6.42 -12.47
C LEU A 248 -1.17 7.34 -13.61
N GLN A 249 -2.01 8.29 -13.21
CA GLN A 249 -2.77 9.17 -14.08
C GLN A 249 -2.79 10.58 -13.52
N GLY A 250 -2.25 11.49 -14.31
CA GLY A 250 -2.33 12.91 -14.03
C GLY A 250 -1.42 13.72 -14.92
N ILE A 251 -0.29 13.15 -15.33
CA ILE A 251 0.62 13.75 -16.30
C ILE A 251 1.20 12.62 -17.15
N GLU A 252 1.15 12.73 -18.47
CA GLU A 252 1.68 11.69 -19.35
C GLU A 252 3.20 11.82 -19.54
N ASN A 253 3.88 10.69 -19.72
CA ASN A 253 5.31 10.54 -20.03
C ASN A 253 6.31 10.91 -18.94
N LEU A 254 5.84 11.26 -17.75
CA LEU A 254 6.72 11.74 -16.69
C LEU A 254 6.85 10.76 -15.52
N GLU A 255 6.11 9.65 -15.53
CA GLU A 255 6.36 8.54 -14.63
C GLU A 255 7.69 7.86 -15.00
N TYR A 256 8.52 7.68 -13.98
CA TYR A 256 9.86 7.11 -14.13
C TYR A 256 10.15 6.17 -12.97
N ASP A 257 10.73 5.01 -13.25
CA ASP A 257 11.08 4.01 -12.24
C ASP A 257 9.94 3.60 -11.31
N VAL A 258 8.92 2.96 -11.89
CA VAL A 258 7.79 2.42 -11.13
C VAL A 258 8.04 0.94 -10.81
N ARG A 259 7.97 0.58 -9.53
CA ARG A 259 8.09 -0.80 -9.06
C ARG A 259 6.83 -1.19 -8.28
N ILE A 260 6.17 -2.25 -8.71
CA ILE A 260 5.02 -2.84 -8.02
C ILE A 260 5.31 -4.32 -7.79
N THR A 261 5.46 -4.70 -6.53
CA THR A 261 5.98 -6.03 -6.15
C THR A 261 5.14 -6.68 -5.06
N ASP A 262 4.85 -7.97 -5.18
CA ASP A 262 4.12 -8.76 -4.17
C ASP A 262 2.76 -8.15 -3.80
N CYS A 263 2.07 -7.55 -4.77
CA CYS A 263 0.82 -6.83 -4.55
C CYS A 263 -0.41 -7.62 -5.00
N ASP A 264 -1.53 -7.34 -4.34
CA ASP A 264 -2.84 -7.89 -4.61
C ASP A 264 -3.79 -6.76 -5.03
N ILE A 265 -4.49 -6.89 -6.16
CA ILE A 265 -5.35 -5.84 -6.70
C ILE A 265 -6.70 -6.44 -7.09
N GLU A 266 -7.75 -6.20 -6.31
CA GLU A 266 -9.02 -6.88 -6.50
C GLU A 266 -10.25 -5.97 -6.56
N ALA A 267 -11.26 -6.40 -7.31
CA ALA A 267 -12.60 -5.84 -7.23
C ALA A 267 -12.66 -4.31 -7.41
N ASN A 268 -11.78 -3.74 -8.23
CA ASN A 268 -11.75 -2.30 -8.47
C ASN A 268 -12.66 -1.93 -9.65
N GLY A 269 -13.08 -0.67 -9.69
CA GLY A 269 -13.84 -0.10 -10.79
C GLY A 269 -15.33 -0.40 -10.76
N GLY A 270 -16.00 0.06 -11.81
CA GLY A 270 -17.43 -0.13 -12.04
C GLY A 270 -18.33 0.78 -11.20
N TRP A 271 -17.77 1.79 -10.54
CA TRP A 271 -18.51 2.66 -9.61
C TRP A 271 -18.46 4.15 -9.96
N SER A 272 -17.64 4.55 -10.93
CA SER A 272 -17.44 5.96 -11.27
C SER A 272 -18.53 6.52 -12.19
N THR A 273 -18.67 7.85 -12.19
CA THR A 273 -19.51 8.64 -13.12
C THR A 273 -19.02 8.57 -14.56
N SER A 274 -17.73 8.28 -14.78
CA SER A 274 -17.15 8.19 -16.12
C SER A 274 -17.65 6.96 -16.89
N SER A 275 -17.93 5.86 -16.19
CA SER A 275 -18.67 4.70 -16.71
C SER A 275 -18.86 3.66 -15.59
N PRO A 276 -20.06 3.09 -15.43
CA PRO A 276 -20.35 2.08 -14.42
C PRO A 276 -19.70 0.72 -14.70
N THR A 277 -18.92 0.59 -15.78
CA THR A 277 -18.15 -0.62 -16.12
C THR A 277 -16.66 -0.34 -16.25
N SER A 278 -16.19 0.86 -15.89
CA SER A 278 -14.79 1.25 -16.10
C SER A 278 -13.95 1.18 -14.83
N GLY A 279 -12.65 0.90 -14.99
CA GLY A 279 -11.69 0.74 -13.91
C GLY A 279 -10.92 -0.57 -14.04
N ASP A 280 -9.67 -0.46 -14.48
CA ASP A 280 -8.67 -1.51 -14.46
C ASP A 280 -8.12 -1.73 -13.04
N GLY A 281 -7.52 -2.89 -12.77
CA GLY A 281 -6.77 -3.12 -11.55
C GLY A 281 -5.57 -2.17 -11.48
N ILE A 282 -4.71 -2.20 -12.50
CA ILE A 282 -3.56 -1.30 -12.64
C ILE A 282 -3.65 -0.60 -13.99
N ASP A 283 -3.68 0.73 -14.00
CA ASP A 283 -3.64 1.54 -15.23
C ASP A 283 -2.49 2.57 -15.13
N ILE A 284 -1.44 2.36 -15.92
CA ILE A 284 -0.29 3.26 -15.99
C ILE A 284 -0.38 3.98 -17.33
N LYS A 285 -0.64 5.29 -17.29
CA LYS A 285 -0.97 6.05 -18.51
C LYS A 285 0.22 6.25 -19.43
N SER A 286 1.42 6.32 -18.87
CA SER A 286 2.68 6.16 -19.59
C SER A 286 3.83 6.23 -18.60
N ALA A 287 4.87 5.43 -18.79
CA ALA A 287 6.04 5.46 -17.94
C ALA A 287 7.30 5.07 -18.72
N ASN A 288 8.45 5.50 -18.23
CA ASN A 288 9.73 5.16 -18.86
C ASN A 288 10.17 3.74 -18.52
N ARG A 289 10.11 3.37 -17.24
CA ARG A 289 10.52 2.06 -16.74
C ARG A 289 9.53 1.56 -15.70
N VAL A 290 8.98 0.37 -15.93
CA VAL A 290 7.99 -0.26 -15.07
C VAL A 290 8.38 -1.70 -14.81
N TRP A 291 8.43 -2.08 -13.54
CA TRP A 291 8.60 -3.45 -13.09
C TRP A 291 7.38 -3.89 -12.31
N LEU A 292 6.71 -4.93 -12.80
CA LEU A 292 5.63 -5.63 -12.12
C LEU A 292 6.15 -7.03 -11.77
N THR A 293 6.16 -7.39 -10.48
CA THR A 293 6.72 -8.67 -10.03
C THR A 293 5.82 -9.32 -8.99
N ARG A 294 5.37 -10.55 -9.23
CA ARG A 294 4.50 -11.30 -8.29
C ARG A 294 3.25 -10.52 -7.91
N VAL A 295 2.62 -9.89 -8.90
CA VAL A 295 1.40 -9.10 -8.73
C VAL A 295 0.19 -9.91 -9.17
N ARG A 296 -0.85 -9.95 -8.35
CA ARG A 296 -2.13 -10.60 -8.67
C ARG A 296 -3.20 -9.53 -8.87
N SER A 297 -3.95 -9.61 -9.97
CA SER A 297 -5.02 -8.66 -10.30
C SER A 297 -6.29 -9.38 -10.75
N TRP A 298 -7.37 -9.31 -9.98
CA TRP A 298 -8.57 -10.10 -10.25
C TRP A 298 -9.90 -9.40 -9.99
N ASN A 299 -10.95 -9.87 -10.68
CA ASN A 299 -12.33 -9.38 -10.54
C ASN A 299 -12.47 -7.85 -10.71
N ASN A 300 -11.55 -7.20 -11.43
CA ASN A 300 -11.66 -5.78 -11.72
C ASN A 300 -12.69 -5.56 -12.84
N ALA A 301 -13.36 -4.41 -12.83
CA ALA A 301 -14.42 -4.08 -13.78
C ALA A 301 -13.94 -4.12 -15.25
N GLN A 302 -12.68 -3.74 -15.48
CA GLN A 302 -12.03 -3.83 -16.78
C GLN A 302 -10.81 -4.75 -16.76
N LYS A 303 -9.61 -4.24 -17.04
CA LYS A 303 -8.41 -5.05 -17.25
C LYS A 303 -7.76 -5.37 -15.92
N GLY A 304 -7.03 -6.49 -15.84
CA GLY A 304 -6.16 -6.75 -14.70
C GLY A 304 -5.00 -5.75 -14.68
N PHE A 305 -4.33 -5.62 -15.84
CA PHE A 305 -3.17 -4.76 -16.06
C PHE A 305 -3.32 -3.98 -17.37
N ASP A 306 -3.16 -2.66 -17.36
CA ASP A 306 -3.07 -1.78 -18.54
C ASP A 306 -1.85 -0.85 -18.47
N PRO A 307 -0.61 -1.39 -18.34
CA PRO A 307 0.58 -0.55 -18.35
C PRO A 307 0.94 -0.07 -19.75
N ARG A 308 1.21 1.23 -19.86
CA ARG A 308 1.88 1.86 -21.01
C ARG A 308 3.30 2.21 -20.60
N ALA A 309 4.32 1.62 -21.22
CA ALA A 309 5.70 1.96 -20.90
C ALA A 309 6.70 1.75 -22.04
N TYR A 310 7.85 2.41 -21.89
CA TYR A 310 9.02 2.23 -22.77
C TYR A 310 9.79 0.95 -22.45
N LEU A 311 10.19 0.75 -21.18
CA LEU A 311 10.66 -0.53 -20.67
C LEU A 311 9.61 -1.08 -19.71
N LEU A 312 9.02 -2.22 -20.08
CA LEU A 312 8.05 -2.92 -19.27
C LEU A 312 8.54 -4.34 -18.98
N ASP A 313 8.81 -4.61 -17.71
CA ASP A 313 9.16 -5.94 -17.22
C ASP A 313 8.03 -6.48 -16.33
N ILE A 314 7.46 -7.60 -16.73
CA ILE A 314 6.43 -8.34 -15.99
C ILE A 314 6.98 -9.72 -15.66
N THR A 315 7.06 -10.03 -14.37
CA THR A 315 7.57 -11.31 -13.88
C THR A 315 6.56 -11.94 -12.93
N ASP A 316 6.12 -13.15 -13.25
CA ASP A 316 5.26 -13.96 -12.38
C ASP A 316 3.98 -13.23 -11.91
N CYS A 317 3.34 -12.50 -12.82
CA CYS A 317 2.11 -11.77 -12.53
C CYS A 317 0.88 -12.55 -13.02
N HIS A 318 -0.22 -12.43 -12.29
CA HIS A 318 -1.43 -13.21 -12.53
C HIS A 318 -2.65 -12.32 -12.68
N ALA A 319 -3.44 -12.51 -13.75
CA ALA A 319 -4.71 -11.84 -13.99
C ALA A 319 -5.86 -12.84 -14.07
N GLU A 320 -6.89 -12.68 -13.26
CA GLU A 320 -8.01 -13.62 -13.20
C GLU A 320 -9.39 -12.95 -13.20
N GLY A 321 -10.32 -13.45 -14.01
CA GLY A 321 -11.74 -13.06 -13.92
C GLY A 321 -12.01 -11.56 -14.10
N ASN A 322 -11.11 -10.83 -14.75
CA ASN A 322 -11.29 -9.40 -14.99
C ASN A 322 -12.33 -9.20 -16.11
N GLY A 323 -13.13 -8.14 -16.04
CA GLY A 323 -14.21 -7.87 -17.01
C GLY A 323 -13.72 -7.58 -18.44
N ASN A 324 -12.43 -7.30 -18.62
CA ASN A 324 -11.77 -7.10 -19.91
C ASN A 324 -10.55 -8.04 -20.04
N ALA A 325 -9.48 -7.62 -20.72
CA ALA A 325 -8.28 -8.43 -20.87
C ALA A 325 -7.56 -8.65 -19.52
N GLY A 326 -6.89 -9.79 -19.37
CA GLY A 326 -6.01 -10.00 -18.22
C GLY A 326 -4.88 -8.97 -18.21
N PHE A 327 -4.15 -8.91 -19.33
CA PHE A 327 -3.07 -7.96 -19.55
C PHE A 327 -3.29 -7.21 -20.87
N HIS A 328 -3.26 -5.89 -20.82
CA HIS A 328 -3.17 -5.00 -21.97
C HIS A 328 -1.86 -4.24 -21.88
N LEU A 329 -0.85 -4.78 -22.54
CA LEU A 329 0.52 -4.27 -22.48
C LEU A 329 0.73 -3.35 -23.67
N ARG A 330 1.06 -2.09 -23.40
CA ARG A 330 1.19 -1.11 -24.46
C ARG A 330 2.60 -0.58 -24.53
N GLY A 331 3.26 -0.86 -25.64
CA GLY A 331 4.58 -0.33 -25.91
C GLY A 331 4.48 1.12 -26.31
N ARG A 332 5.36 1.93 -25.74
CA ARG A 332 5.62 3.31 -26.17
C ARG A 332 7.10 3.43 -26.51
N GLY A 333 7.46 4.07 -27.61
CA GLY A 333 8.87 4.44 -27.81
C GLY A 333 9.21 5.71 -27.03
N ASP A 334 10.49 5.96 -26.79
CA ASP A 334 10.92 7.17 -26.10
C ASP A 334 10.75 8.39 -27.03
N LEU A 335 9.80 9.27 -26.68
CA LEU A 335 9.49 10.50 -27.40
C LEU A 335 10.68 11.45 -27.53
N ALA A 336 11.63 11.39 -26.59
CA ALA A 336 12.79 12.27 -26.55
C ALA A 336 14.00 11.69 -27.28
N THR A 337 14.13 10.36 -27.37
CA THR A 337 15.36 9.71 -27.87
C THR A 337 15.15 8.78 -29.06
N ASN A 338 13.92 8.57 -29.54
CA ASN A 338 13.56 7.65 -30.63
C ASN A 338 14.00 6.20 -30.41
N ILE A 339 14.23 5.79 -29.16
CA ILE A 339 14.57 4.39 -28.88
C ILE A 339 13.29 3.55 -28.92
N LYS A 340 13.41 2.34 -29.49
CA LYS A 340 12.33 1.35 -29.54
C LYS A 340 11.96 0.84 -28.15
N GLY A 341 10.67 0.69 -27.90
CA GLY A 341 10.19 0.12 -26.63
C GLY A 341 10.52 -1.36 -26.50
N VAL A 342 10.50 -1.87 -25.27
CA VAL A 342 10.71 -3.29 -24.94
C VAL A 342 9.69 -3.73 -23.90
N ILE A 343 8.99 -4.83 -24.19
CA ILE A 343 8.10 -5.52 -23.25
C ILE A 343 8.62 -6.92 -23.00
N THR A 344 8.87 -7.24 -21.74
CA THR A 344 9.30 -8.56 -21.29
C THR A 344 8.26 -9.14 -20.35
N VAL A 345 7.76 -10.34 -20.64
CA VAL A 345 6.86 -11.12 -19.78
C VAL A 345 7.51 -12.47 -19.49
N LYS A 346 7.70 -12.79 -18.21
CA LYS A 346 8.35 -14.02 -17.73
C LYS A 346 7.49 -14.72 -16.69
N GLY A 347 6.94 -15.88 -17.02
CA GLY A 347 6.02 -16.60 -16.13
C GLY A 347 4.72 -15.84 -15.89
N GLY A 348 3.86 -16.39 -15.03
CA GLY A 348 2.56 -15.80 -14.72
C GLY A 348 1.41 -16.38 -15.56
N SER A 349 0.21 -15.84 -15.36
CA SER A 349 -1.00 -16.37 -15.99
C SER A 349 -2.09 -15.34 -16.26
N ALA A 350 -2.89 -15.55 -17.29
CA ALA A 350 -4.15 -14.86 -17.56
C ALA A 350 -5.28 -15.89 -17.70
N VAL A 351 -6.17 -15.94 -16.70
CA VAL A 351 -7.20 -16.99 -16.57
C VAL A 351 -8.60 -16.40 -16.55
N GLY A 352 -9.49 -16.90 -17.42
CA GLY A 352 -10.92 -16.61 -17.34
C GLY A 352 -11.29 -15.12 -17.50
N ASN A 353 -10.48 -14.33 -18.21
CA ASN A 353 -10.74 -12.91 -18.39
C ASN A 353 -11.78 -12.67 -19.49
N GLY A 354 -12.55 -11.59 -19.34
CA GLY A 354 -13.71 -11.25 -20.14
C GLY A 354 -13.41 -10.80 -21.58
N VAL A 355 -12.12 -10.67 -21.95
CA VAL A 355 -11.67 -10.54 -23.35
C VAL A 355 -10.43 -11.42 -23.58
N ASN A 356 -9.26 -10.84 -23.86
CA ASN A 356 -8.04 -11.58 -24.19
C ASN A 356 -7.30 -11.96 -22.90
N GLY A 357 -6.50 -13.03 -22.93
CA GLY A 357 -5.56 -13.28 -21.84
C GLY A 357 -4.51 -12.17 -21.78
N VAL A 358 -3.74 -12.05 -22.87
CA VAL A 358 -2.78 -10.97 -23.10
C VAL A 358 -3.09 -10.29 -24.42
N VAL A 359 -3.12 -8.96 -24.45
CA VAL A 359 -3.06 -8.17 -25.66
C VAL A 359 -1.86 -7.23 -25.60
N VAL A 360 -1.07 -7.23 -26.65
CA VAL A 360 0.05 -6.30 -26.83
C VAL A 360 -0.29 -5.36 -27.96
N SER A 361 -0.28 -4.06 -27.68
CA SER A 361 -0.57 -3.01 -28.68
C SER A 361 0.39 -1.84 -28.52
N GLN A 362 0.18 -0.79 -29.32
CA GLN A 362 0.99 0.42 -29.28
C GLN A 362 0.11 1.65 -29.14
N ASP A 363 0.61 2.65 -28.41
CA ASP A 363 0.01 3.98 -28.37
C ASP A 363 0.89 4.96 -29.17
N ASN A 364 0.29 6.03 -29.68
CA ASN A 364 1.01 7.02 -30.47
C ASN A 364 2.11 7.74 -29.65
N PRO A 365 3.26 8.06 -30.29
CA PRO A 365 3.64 7.75 -31.67
C PRO A 365 4.08 6.30 -31.82
N LEU A 366 3.76 5.73 -32.99
CA LEU A 366 4.07 4.36 -33.33
C LEU A 366 5.56 4.23 -33.68
N LEU A 367 6.32 3.60 -32.79
CA LEU A 367 7.74 3.26 -32.96
C LEU A 367 7.90 1.74 -32.95
N PRO A 368 8.96 1.13 -33.52
CA PRO A 368 9.18 -0.31 -33.37
C PRO A 368 9.14 -0.76 -31.90
N LEU A 369 8.64 -1.98 -31.66
CA LEU A 369 8.48 -2.54 -30.32
C LEU A 369 8.95 -3.99 -30.29
N ASP A 370 9.88 -4.30 -29.39
CA ASP A 370 10.29 -5.69 -29.13
C ASP A 370 9.46 -6.27 -27.98
N VAL A 371 8.96 -7.49 -28.17
CA VAL A 371 8.13 -8.20 -27.19
C VAL A 371 8.68 -9.60 -26.97
N SER A 372 8.88 -9.98 -25.71
CA SER A 372 9.21 -11.36 -25.31
C SER A 372 8.20 -11.86 -24.30
N ILE A 373 7.57 -13.00 -24.56
CA ILE A 373 6.66 -13.70 -23.64
C ILE A 373 7.20 -15.11 -23.45
N THR A 374 7.61 -15.44 -22.22
CA THR A 374 8.23 -16.74 -21.91
C THR A 374 7.50 -17.43 -20.75
N GLY A 375 7.09 -18.68 -20.97
CA GLY A 375 6.50 -19.53 -19.93
C GLY A 375 5.20 -18.98 -19.34
N PHE A 376 4.37 -18.32 -20.16
CA PHE A 376 3.14 -17.68 -19.70
C PHE A 376 1.92 -18.56 -19.98
N ASP A 377 0.98 -18.59 -19.05
CA ASP A 377 -0.25 -19.39 -19.17
C ASP A 377 -1.45 -18.51 -19.53
N ALA A 378 -2.07 -18.71 -20.70
CA ALA A 378 -3.28 -18.00 -21.12
C ALA A 378 -4.45 -18.99 -21.31
N ILE A 379 -5.35 -19.03 -20.33
CA ILE A 379 -6.32 -20.13 -20.18
C ILE A 379 -7.76 -19.60 -20.05
N GLY A 380 -8.69 -20.15 -20.83
CA GLY A 380 -10.12 -19.92 -20.57
C GLY A 380 -10.63 -18.51 -20.83
N ASN A 381 -9.90 -17.67 -21.58
CA ASN A 381 -10.32 -16.30 -21.85
C ASN A 381 -11.40 -16.27 -22.96
N THR A 382 -12.30 -15.29 -22.92
CA THR A 382 -13.47 -15.23 -23.83
C THR A 382 -13.14 -14.76 -25.24
N SER A 383 -11.90 -14.38 -25.51
CA SER A 383 -11.38 -14.00 -26.82
C SER A 383 -10.05 -14.74 -27.07
N GLN A 384 -9.00 -14.05 -27.54
CA GLN A 384 -7.70 -14.66 -27.84
C GLN A 384 -6.95 -14.98 -26.54
N GLY A 385 -6.17 -16.06 -26.53
CA GLY A 385 -5.23 -16.30 -25.44
C GLY A 385 -4.15 -15.21 -25.39
N ILE A 386 -3.39 -15.07 -26.47
CA ILE A 386 -2.41 -13.99 -26.66
C ILE A 386 -2.71 -13.28 -27.99
N PHE A 387 -2.77 -11.95 -27.98
CA PHE A 387 -2.97 -11.14 -29.18
C PHE A 387 -1.86 -10.11 -29.35
N ILE A 388 -1.06 -10.26 -30.41
CA ILE A 388 -0.08 -9.25 -30.84
C ILE A 388 -0.74 -8.36 -31.89
N ASN A 389 -1.06 -7.12 -31.50
CA ASN A 389 -2.00 -6.25 -32.21
C ASN A 389 -1.34 -5.00 -32.83
N HIS A 390 -0.22 -5.15 -33.51
CA HIS A 390 0.32 -4.11 -34.39
C HIS A 390 1.42 -4.66 -35.32
N GLU A 391 1.55 -4.12 -36.53
CA GLU A 391 2.53 -4.58 -37.53
C GLU A 391 3.98 -4.22 -37.21
N LEU A 392 4.22 -3.14 -36.46
CA LEU A 392 5.55 -2.69 -36.03
C LEU A 392 6.10 -3.43 -34.80
N ILE A 393 5.37 -4.43 -34.31
CA ILE A 393 5.82 -5.28 -33.21
C ILE A 393 6.66 -6.42 -33.77
N SER A 394 7.80 -6.68 -33.13
CA SER A 394 8.55 -7.93 -33.27
C SER A 394 8.37 -8.73 -31.99
N ALA A 395 7.81 -9.94 -32.08
CA ALA A 395 7.47 -10.73 -30.91
C ALA A 395 8.17 -12.10 -30.87
N SER A 396 8.54 -12.55 -29.67
CA SER A 396 9.00 -13.90 -29.39
C SER A 396 8.12 -14.50 -28.29
N ILE A 397 7.49 -15.65 -28.58
CA ILE A 397 6.62 -16.36 -27.65
C ILE A 397 7.19 -17.76 -27.45
N VAL A 398 7.59 -18.06 -26.22
CA VAL A 398 8.38 -19.27 -25.89
C VAL A 398 7.75 -20.03 -24.73
N GLY A 399 7.62 -21.35 -24.88
CA GLY A 399 7.28 -22.25 -23.77
C GLY A 399 5.94 -21.99 -23.08
N SER A 400 5.01 -21.29 -23.74
CA SER A 400 3.73 -20.86 -23.15
C SER A 400 2.65 -21.94 -23.29
N LEU A 401 1.76 -22.04 -22.30
CA LEU A 401 0.55 -22.86 -22.36
C LEU A 401 -0.65 -21.97 -22.68
N VAL A 402 -1.29 -22.20 -23.83
CA VAL A 402 -2.42 -21.39 -24.27
C VAL A 402 -3.58 -22.28 -24.66
N ARG A 403 -4.62 -22.33 -23.82
CA ARG A 403 -5.70 -23.30 -24.01
C ARG A 403 -7.07 -22.83 -23.59
N ASP A 404 -8.08 -23.49 -24.14
CA ASP A 404 -9.48 -23.32 -23.78
C ASP A 404 -9.98 -21.86 -23.94
N ASN A 405 -9.31 -21.06 -24.77
CA ASN A 405 -9.76 -19.70 -25.07
C ASN A 405 -10.83 -19.77 -26.17
N THR A 406 -11.83 -18.87 -26.12
CA THR A 406 -12.94 -18.89 -27.10
C THR A 406 -12.50 -18.46 -28.50
N GLY A 407 -11.45 -17.64 -28.60
CA GLY A 407 -10.80 -17.27 -29.85
C GLY A 407 -9.66 -18.22 -30.24
N ALA A 408 -8.71 -17.70 -31.01
CA ALA A 408 -7.43 -18.33 -31.26
C ALA A 408 -6.60 -18.41 -29.98
N GLY A 409 -5.73 -19.42 -29.91
CA GLY A 409 -4.72 -19.49 -28.86
C GLY A 409 -3.81 -18.27 -28.95
N VAL A 410 -3.10 -18.12 -30.07
CA VAL A 410 -2.35 -16.91 -30.36
C VAL A 410 -2.78 -16.30 -31.70
N ARG A 411 -3.13 -15.02 -31.68
CA ARG A 411 -3.34 -14.21 -32.88
C ARG A 411 -2.24 -13.16 -33.00
N SER A 412 -1.75 -12.94 -34.21
CA SER A 412 -0.75 -11.90 -34.47
C SER A 412 -1.00 -11.19 -35.79
N ILE A 413 -0.89 -9.86 -35.78
CA ILE A 413 -0.75 -9.02 -36.99
C ILE A 413 0.64 -8.38 -37.11
N ALA A 414 1.59 -8.79 -36.26
CA ALA A 414 2.99 -8.36 -36.34
C ALA A 414 3.67 -8.88 -37.62
N ALA A 415 4.59 -8.07 -38.17
CA ALA A 415 5.37 -8.47 -39.34
C ALA A 415 6.32 -9.66 -39.04
N GLU A 416 6.75 -9.79 -37.79
CA GLU A 416 7.69 -10.82 -37.36
C GLU A 416 7.33 -11.39 -35.99
N VAL A 417 6.99 -12.68 -35.95
CA VAL A 417 6.83 -13.42 -34.70
C VAL A 417 7.57 -14.75 -34.72
N THR A 418 8.32 -15.01 -33.66
CA THR A 418 8.93 -16.31 -33.38
C THR A 418 8.11 -17.05 -32.33
N PHE A 419 7.81 -18.31 -32.61
CA PHE A 419 7.07 -19.23 -31.75
C PHE A 419 7.89 -20.47 -31.48
N THR A 420 8.27 -20.69 -30.22
CA THR A 420 9.13 -21.82 -29.86
C THR A 420 8.60 -22.61 -28.67
N GLY A 421 8.27 -23.89 -28.88
CA GLY A 421 7.94 -24.82 -27.80
C GLY A 421 6.64 -24.50 -27.04
N ASN A 422 5.67 -23.84 -27.67
CA ASN A 422 4.38 -23.49 -27.07
C ASN A 422 3.36 -24.64 -27.20
N ARG A 423 2.49 -24.79 -26.20
CA ARG A 423 1.39 -25.76 -26.19
C ARG A 423 0.06 -25.03 -26.39
N LEU A 424 -0.57 -25.23 -27.55
CA LEU A 424 -1.81 -24.57 -27.94
C LEU A 424 -2.93 -25.62 -28.01
N MET A 425 -3.95 -25.58 -27.14
CA MET A 425 -4.92 -26.69 -27.04
C MET A 425 -6.35 -26.17 -26.90
N ASN A 426 -7.33 -26.79 -27.57
CA ASN A 426 -8.76 -26.52 -27.39
C ASN A 426 -9.16 -25.03 -27.51
N ASN A 427 -8.50 -24.27 -28.37
CA ASN A 427 -8.90 -22.87 -28.62
C ASN A 427 -9.99 -22.83 -29.69
N GLY A 428 -10.96 -21.92 -29.57
CA GLY A 428 -12.21 -21.95 -30.32
C GLY A 428 -12.11 -21.68 -31.82
N THR A 429 -11.02 -21.10 -32.32
CA THR A 429 -10.81 -20.93 -33.77
C THR A 429 -9.54 -21.61 -34.28
N TYR A 430 -8.36 -21.09 -33.95
CA TYR A 430 -7.06 -21.60 -34.37
C TYR A 430 -6.12 -21.75 -33.18
N GLY A 431 -5.18 -22.70 -33.24
CA GLY A 431 -4.05 -22.68 -32.30
C GLY A 431 -3.24 -21.39 -32.46
N PHE A 432 -2.79 -21.13 -33.69
CA PHE A 432 -2.07 -19.91 -34.09
C PHE A 432 -2.70 -19.29 -35.35
N ASP A 433 -2.92 -17.98 -35.33
CA ASP A 433 -3.46 -17.16 -36.41
C ASP A 433 -2.50 -16.01 -36.75
N GLY A 434 -1.72 -16.17 -37.82
CA GLY A 434 -0.80 -15.15 -38.34
C GLY A 434 -1.46 -14.34 -39.47
N ALA A 435 -1.95 -13.15 -39.16
CA ALA A 435 -2.82 -12.35 -40.03
C ALA A 435 -2.14 -11.14 -40.71
N ALA A 436 -0.81 -10.95 -40.60
CA ALA A 436 -0.13 -9.85 -41.30
C ALA A 436 0.07 -10.12 -42.80
N GLN A 437 0.06 -9.06 -43.62
CA GLN A 437 0.21 -9.16 -45.08
C GLN A 437 1.62 -9.57 -45.53
N ASN A 438 2.63 -9.48 -44.65
CA ASN A 438 4.05 -9.79 -44.93
C ASN A 438 4.70 -10.65 -43.83
N ASN A 439 4.02 -11.71 -43.40
CA ASN A 439 4.44 -12.56 -42.29
C ASN A 439 5.78 -13.29 -42.54
N ARG A 440 6.79 -13.05 -41.69
CA ARG A 440 8.03 -13.85 -41.60
C ARG A 440 8.06 -14.72 -40.33
N ASN A 441 6.96 -15.39 -40.04
CA ASN A 441 6.80 -16.12 -38.80
C ASN A 441 7.65 -17.40 -38.78
N ILE A 442 8.36 -17.63 -37.68
CA ILE A 442 9.11 -18.87 -37.44
C ILE A 442 8.37 -19.64 -36.36
N VAL A 443 7.97 -20.87 -36.66
CA VAL A 443 7.33 -21.76 -35.68
C VAL A 443 8.18 -23.02 -35.54
N SER A 444 8.63 -23.30 -34.32
CA SER A 444 9.51 -24.42 -34.03
C SER A 444 9.19 -25.11 -32.69
N GLY A 445 9.45 -26.41 -32.60
CA GLY A 445 9.12 -27.23 -31.43
C GLY A 445 7.69 -27.78 -31.42
N ASN A 446 7.35 -28.55 -30.39
CA ASN A 446 6.12 -29.36 -30.28
C ASN A 446 4.82 -28.52 -30.27
N ILE A 447 4.31 -28.16 -31.44
CA ILE A 447 2.93 -27.69 -31.61
C ILE A 447 2.03 -28.93 -31.52
N CYS A 448 1.31 -29.10 -30.41
CA CYS A 448 0.26 -30.11 -30.35
C CYS A 448 -1.01 -29.48 -30.94
N LEU A 449 -1.23 -29.65 -32.24
CA LEU A 449 -2.50 -29.29 -32.88
C LEU A 449 -3.50 -30.40 -32.55
N GLY A 450 -4.33 -30.15 -31.53
CA GLY A 450 -5.44 -31.03 -31.13
C GLY A 450 -6.72 -30.66 -31.85
#